data_AF-A6GGP9-F1
#
_entry.id   AF-A6GGP9-F1
#
_cell.length_a   1.000
_cell.length_b   1.000
_cell.length_c   1.000
_cell.angle_alpha   90.00
_cell.angle_beta   90.00
_cell.angle_gamma   90.00
#
_symmetry.space_group_name_H-M   'P 1'
#
loop_
_entity.id
_entity.type
_entity.pdbx_description
1 polymer ?
#
loop_
_entity_poly.entity_id
_entity_poly.type
_entity_poly.pdbx_seq_one_letter_code
_entity_poly.pdbx_strand_id
1 'polypeptide(L)'
;MSSRSARAQRERLAFIRRRLERDLIEEVDDPHLRLIWADLLLLEGDPLGRLVGMEHAWERARARKPKGARRAKQLGDQVLALREALQGRLWTRGFNFKGVELRWRQGFVERVEVEGRKIPGRARQKPSALDEVLGPLLREPALRFVEVVTIHHETDDPLRWLGGWTRRLHHATLRELHIGAPTGLYTRPGGSWEPGPPGVDHHGLGERCRALRWLTLNGELQRLPCAQGSTQARVHHARKLAGYSSSRVNRASLSRALWDASTKVHEQAFETALALGARAAFLAPDLALFLRPPLSRKDPRPERALAALRAIGPASAPVLDAVVAEIDALFDGRRSRERGDAFARWALALGPRARSAKPALEALAERSTGSHRELARRAREAVSTPP
;
A
#
# COMPACT_ATOMS: atom_id res chain seq x y z
N MET A 1 -46.65 -8.88 -13.00
CA MET A 1 -45.83 -8.72 -11.77
C MET A 1 -46.32 -7.49 -11.02
N SER A 2 -46.71 -7.61 -9.75
CA SER A 2 -47.20 -6.46 -8.97
C SER A 2 -46.06 -5.48 -8.66
N SER A 3 -46.35 -4.17 -8.60
CA SER A 3 -45.34 -3.15 -8.30
C SER A 3 -44.63 -3.38 -6.95
N ARG A 4 -45.31 -4.06 -6.00
CA ARG A 4 -44.75 -4.49 -4.71
C ARG A 4 -43.65 -5.56 -4.86
N SER A 5 -43.82 -6.51 -5.77
CA SER A 5 -42.81 -7.54 -6.05
C SER A 5 -41.54 -6.95 -6.69
N ALA A 6 -41.70 -6.02 -7.63
CA ALA A 6 -40.58 -5.34 -8.26
C ALA A 6 -39.79 -4.45 -7.28
N ARG A 7 -40.48 -3.76 -6.36
CA ARG A 7 -39.84 -2.96 -5.31
C ARG A 7 -39.03 -3.82 -4.34
N ALA A 8 -39.61 -4.92 -3.84
CA ALA A 8 -38.92 -5.83 -2.93
C ALA A 8 -37.67 -6.46 -3.58
N GLN A 9 -37.72 -6.78 -4.87
CA GLN A 9 -36.57 -7.28 -5.62
C GLN A 9 -35.46 -6.23 -5.75
N ARG A 10 -35.80 -4.96 -6.01
CA ARG A 10 -34.82 -3.85 -6.05
C ARG A 10 -34.16 -3.63 -4.70
N GLU A 11 -34.92 -3.64 -3.61
CA GLU A 11 -34.39 -3.47 -2.25
C GLU A 11 -33.45 -4.62 -1.86
N ARG A 12 -33.79 -5.87 -2.24
CA ARG A 12 -32.93 -7.04 -2.03
C ARG A 12 -31.63 -6.96 -2.83
N LEU A 13 -31.69 -6.59 -4.11
CA LEU A 13 -30.49 -6.41 -4.94
C LEU A 13 -29.59 -5.28 -4.40
N ALA A 14 -30.17 -4.17 -3.95
CA ALA A 14 -29.42 -3.08 -3.32
C ALA A 14 -28.74 -3.53 -2.01
N PHE A 15 -29.39 -4.38 -1.22
CA PHE A 15 -28.78 -4.97 -0.02
C PHE A 15 -27.60 -5.90 -0.36
N ILE A 16 -27.80 -6.82 -1.30
CA ILE A 16 -26.75 -7.75 -1.77
C ILE A 16 -25.55 -6.97 -2.32
N ARG A 17 -25.81 -5.94 -3.13
CA ARG A 17 -24.79 -5.05 -3.69
C ARG A 17 -23.97 -4.39 -2.59
N ARG A 18 -24.62 -3.75 -1.61
CA ARG A 18 -23.91 -3.10 -0.50
C ARG A 18 -23.07 -4.07 0.32
N ARG A 19 -23.54 -5.32 0.49
CA ARG A 19 -22.79 -6.36 1.18
C ARG A 19 -21.54 -6.77 0.37
N LEU A 20 -21.70 -7.08 -0.91
CA LEU A 20 -20.58 -7.46 -1.78
C LEU A 20 -19.57 -6.33 -1.96
N GLU A 21 -20.04 -5.09 -2.06
CA GLU A 21 -19.18 -3.91 -2.12
C GLU A 21 -18.33 -3.76 -0.85
N ARG A 22 -18.94 -3.94 0.33
CA ARG A 22 -18.20 -3.95 1.60
C ARG A 22 -17.18 -5.10 1.65
N ASP A 23 -17.58 -6.30 1.24
CA ASP A 23 -16.71 -7.47 1.28
C ASP A 23 -15.53 -7.28 0.29
N LEU A 24 -15.76 -6.69 -0.89
CA LEU A 24 -14.72 -6.26 -1.83
C LEU A 24 -13.82 -5.15 -1.31
N ILE A 25 -14.34 -4.20 -0.53
CA ILE A 25 -13.53 -3.16 0.11
C ILE A 25 -12.54 -3.80 1.09
N GLU A 26 -12.99 -4.79 1.86
CA GLU A 26 -12.13 -5.50 2.82
C GLU A 26 -11.15 -6.44 2.13
N GLU A 27 -11.60 -7.15 1.09
CA GLU A 27 -10.88 -8.23 0.41
C GLU A 27 -10.72 -7.95 -1.08
N VAL A 28 -10.23 -6.76 -1.44
CA VAL A 28 -10.15 -6.37 -2.85
C VAL A 28 -9.39 -7.39 -3.67
N ASP A 29 -8.35 -8.03 -3.15
CA ASP A 29 -7.52 -8.99 -3.88
C ASP A 29 -8.19 -10.36 -4.10
N ASP A 30 -9.39 -10.62 -3.56
CA ASP A 30 -10.12 -11.87 -3.80
C ASP A 30 -10.71 -11.91 -5.23
N PRO A 31 -10.20 -12.79 -6.12
CA PRO A 31 -10.70 -12.88 -7.49
C PRO A 31 -12.15 -13.36 -7.54
N HIS A 32 -12.63 -14.15 -6.58
CA HIS A 32 -14.00 -14.65 -6.56
C HIS A 32 -15.00 -13.53 -6.26
N LEU A 33 -14.72 -12.70 -5.26
CA LEU A 33 -15.55 -11.53 -4.96
C LEU A 33 -15.61 -10.57 -6.15
N ARG A 34 -14.48 -10.38 -6.87
CA ARG A 34 -14.45 -9.54 -8.09
C ARG A 34 -15.32 -10.10 -9.21
N LEU A 35 -15.31 -11.41 -9.41
CA LEU A 35 -16.15 -12.05 -10.43
C LEU A 35 -17.64 -11.96 -10.09
N ILE A 36 -18.02 -12.17 -8.83
CA ILE A 36 -19.42 -12.01 -8.40
C ILE A 36 -19.88 -10.56 -8.64
N TRP A 37 -19.00 -9.59 -8.36
CA TRP A 37 -19.28 -8.19 -8.67
C TRP A 37 -19.34 -7.90 -10.17
N ALA A 38 -18.49 -8.54 -10.97
CA ALA A 38 -18.53 -8.44 -12.42
C ALA A 38 -19.88 -8.93 -12.97
N ASP A 39 -20.39 -10.05 -12.45
CA ASP A 39 -21.71 -10.58 -12.83
C ASP A 39 -22.83 -9.59 -12.47
N LEU A 40 -22.76 -8.97 -11.29
CA LEU A 40 -23.72 -7.92 -10.92
C LEU A 40 -23.67 -6.72 -11.86
N LEU A 41 -22.47 -6.25 -12.21
CA LEU A 41 -22.29 -5.14 -13.14
C LEU A 41 -22.84 -5.49 -14.54
N LEU A 42 -22.61 -6.72 -15.01
CA LEU A 42 -23.14 -7.21 -16.28
C LEU A 42 -24.67 -7.26 -16.28
N LEU A 43 -25.29 -7.70 -15.19
CA LEU A 43 -26.75 -7.69 -15.04
C LEU A 43 -27.33 -6.26 -15.06
N GLU A 44 -26.54 -5.27 -14.63
CA GLU A 44 -26.89 -3.85 -14.68
C GLU A 44 -26.55 -3.19 -16.03
N GLY A 45 -25.95 -3.93 -16.97
CA GLY A 45 -25.52 -3.42 -18.28
C GLY A 45 -24.25 -2.55 -18.22
N ASP A 46 -23.49 -2.60 -17.12
CA ASP A 46 -22.23 -1.88 -16.99
C ASP A 46 -21.08 -2.66 -17.67
N PRO A 47 -20.44 -2.11 -18.72
CA PRO A 47 -19.33 -2.77 -19.41
C PRO A 47 -18.11 -3.02 -18.54
N LEU A 48 -18.01 -2.40 -17.36
CA LEU A 48 -16.98 -2.70 -16.37
C LEU A 48 -17.01 -4.19 -15.95
N GLY A 49 -18.21 -4.78 -15.83
CA GLY A 49 -18.32 -6.21 -15.51
C GLY A 49 -17.71 -7.10 -16.59
N ARG A 50 -17.87 -6.72 -17.87
CA ARG A 50 -17.21 -7.42 -18.98
C ARG A 50 -15.69 -7.31 -18.88
N LEU A 51 -15.17 -6.13 -18.54
CA LEU A 51 -13.72 -5.94 -18.40
C LEU A 51 -13.14 -6.83 -17.30
N VAL A 52 -13.74 -6.85 -16.12
CA VAL A 52 -13.30 -7.68 -14.99
C VAL A 52 -13.28 -9.16 -15.39
N GLY A 53 -14.35 -9.67 -16.01
CA GLY A 53 -14.42 -11.05 -16.46
C GLY A 53 -13.36 -11.41 -17.53
N MET A 54 -13.13 -10.50 -18.48
CA MET A 54 -12.14 -10.70 -19.55
C MET A 54 -10.69 -10.65 -19.05
N GLU A 55 -10.38 -9.74 -18.13
CA GLU A 55 -9.06 -9.69 -17.49
C GLU A 55 -8.75 -10.95 -16.70
N HIS A 56 -9.72 -11.47 -15.93
CA HIS A 56 -9.55 -12.74 -15.23
C HIS A 56 -9.33 -13.90 -16.19
N ALA A 57 -10.09 -13.96 -17.29
CA ALA A 57 -9.89 -14.98 -18.33
C ALA A 57 -8.52 -14.85 -19.01
N TRP A 58 -8.05 -13.61 -19.22
CA TRP A 58 -6.76 -13.30 -19.80
C TRP A 58 -5.60 -13.75 -18.89
N GLU A 59 -5.66 -13.43 -17.60
CA GLU A 59 -4.68 -13.87 -16.60
C GLU A 59 -4.59 -15.39 -16.53
N ARG A 60 -5.74 -16.09 -16.51
CA ARG A 60 -5.78 -17.57 -16.55
C ARG A 60 -5.19 -18.14 -17.84
N ALA A 61 -5.43 -17.51 -18.99
CA ALA A 61 -4.84 -17.95 -20.26
C ALA A 61 -3.32 -17.74 -20.25
N ARG A 62 -2.82 -16.62 -19.71
CA ARG A 62 -1.38 -16.34 -19.56
C ARG A 62 -0.68 -17.32 -18.62
N ALA A 63 -1.34 -17.79 -17.57
CA ALA A 63 -0.78 -18.76 -16.64
C ALA A 63 -0.58 -20.16 -17.27
N ARG A 64 -1.35 -20.50 -18.31
CA ARG A 64 -1.31 -21.83 -18.98
C ARG A 64 -0.31 -21.91 -20.14
N LYS A 65 0.82 -21.20 -20.06
CA LYS A 65 1.86 -21.25 -21.11
C LYS A 65 2.45 -22.67 -21.22
N PRO A 66 2.77 -23.16 -22.44
CA PRO A 66 2.62 -22.48 -23.74
C PRO A 66 1.23 -22.61 -24.38
N LYS A 67 0.39 -23.56 -23.95
CA LYS A 67 -0.91 -23.90 -24.58
C LYS A 67 -1.91 -22.72 -24.64
N GLY A 68 -1.78 -21.75 -23.75
CA GLY A 68 -2.65 -20.56 -23.68
C GLY A 68 -2.23 -19.35 -24.53
N ALA A 69 -1.08 -19.37 -25.21
CA ALA A 69 -0.47 -18.15 -25.77
C ALA A 69 -1.35 -17.41 -26.80
N ARG A 70 -1.95 -18.13 -27.76
CA ARG A 70 -2.83 -17.52 -28.79
C ARG A 70 -4.09 -16.90 -28.17
N ARG A 71 -4.75 -17.63 -27.27
CA ARG A 71 -5.94 -17.15 -26.55
C ARG A 71 -5.60 -15.96 -25.64
N ALA A 72 -4.45 -15.99 -24.98
CA ALA A 72 -3.98 -14.89 -24.15
C ALA A 72 -3.71 -13.63 -24.97
N LYS A 73 -3.16 -13.75 -26.20
CA LYS A 73 -2.99 -12.60 -27.10
C LYS A 73 -4.36 -11.99 -27.48
N GLN A 74 -5.28 -12.82 -27.98
CA GLN A 74 -6.62 -12.36 -28.39
C GLN A 74 -7.39 -11.70 -27.24
N LEU A 75 -7.39 -12.30 -26.05
CA LEU A 75 -8.03 -11.71 -24.87
C LEU A 75 -7.34 -10.40 -24.45
N GLY A 76 -6.01 -10.33 -24.53
CA GLY A 76 -5.25 -9.13 -24.20
C GLY A 76 -5.61 -7.95 -25.09
N ASP A 77 -5.70 -8.17 -26.40
CA ASP A 77 -6.07 -7.13 -27.37
C ASP A 77 -7.49 -6.59 -27.09
N GLN A 78 -8.43 -7.49 -26.77
CA GLN A 78 -9.81 -7.09 -26.44
C GLN A 78 -9.93 -6.39 -25.08
N VAL A 79 -9.14 -6.81 -24.08
CA VAL A 79 -9.04 -6.14 -22.78
C VAL A 79 -8.53 -4.71 -22.97
N LEU A 80 -7.47 -4.52 -23.77
CA LEU A 80 -6.89 -3.20 -24.04
C LEU A 80 -7.92 -2.28 -24.72
N ALA A 81 -8.58 -2.77 -25.79
CA ALA A 81 -9.61 -2.01 -26.48
C ALA A 81 -10.78 -1.62 -25.56
N LEU A 82 -11.20 -2.52 -24.65
CA LEU A 82 -12.27 -2.22 -23.70
C LEU A 82 -11.83 -1.22 -22.62
N ARG A 83 -10.58 -1.28 -22.16
CA ARG A 83 -10.01 -0.27 -21.25
C ARG A 83 -9.98 1.10 -21.90
N GLU A 84 -9.52 1.20 -23.15
CA GLU A 84 -9.50 2.44 -23.90
C GLU A 84 -10.91 3.02 -24.09
N ALA A 85 -11.89 2.18 -24.42
CA ALA A 85 -13.28 2.60 -24.54
C ALA A 85 -13.88 3.10 -23.20
N LEU A 86 -13.64 2.37 -22.10
CA LEU A 86 -14.09 2.76 -20.76
C LEU A 86 -13.43 4.05 -20.28
N GLN A 87 -12.13 4.19 -20.50
CA GLN A 87 -11.37 5.40 -20.22
C GLN A 87 -11.88 6.58 -21.06
N GLY A 88 -12.13 6.37 -22.36
CA GLY A 88 -12.77 7.35 -23.24
C GLY A 88 -14.13 7.81 -22.71
N ARG A 89 -14.95 6.89 -22.20
CA ARG A 89 -16.25 7.23 -21.58
C ARG A 89 -16.09 8.11 -20.35
N LEU A 90 -15.12 7.82 -19.48
CA LEU A 90 -14.81 8.70 -18.34
C LEU A 90 -14.45 10.10 -18.86
N TRP A 91 -13.58 10.21 -19.88
CA TRP A 91 -13.19 11.51 -20.42
C TRP A 91 -14.33 12.29 -21.10
N THR A 92 -15.22 11.61 -21.82
CA THR A 92 -16.39 12.26 -22.46
C THR A 92 -17.39 12.85 -21.48
N ARG A 93 -17.39 12.40 -20.21
CA ARG A 93 -18.23 12.97 -19.14
C ARG A 93 -17.68 14.28 -18.56
N GLY A 94 -16.75 14.93 -19.26
CA GLY A 94 -16.16 16.20 -18.85
C GLY A 94 -14.90 16.04 -18.00
N PHE A 95 -14.39 14.82 -17.83
CA PHE A 95 -13.15 14.57 -17.07
C PHE A 95 -11.88 14.66 -17.91
N ASN A 96 -11.94 15.05 -19.20
CA ASN A 96 -10.79 15.06 -20.11
C ASN A 96 -9.68 16.05 -19.67
N PHE A 97 -8.85 15.63 -18.72
CA PHE A 97 -7.75 16.41 -18.18
C PHE A 97 -6.44 15.89 -18.76
N LYS A 98 -5.79 16.73 -19.58
CA LYS A 98 -4.38 16.53 -19.93
C LYS A 98 -3.61 16.40 -18.61
N GLY A 99 -3.03 15.24 -18.34
CA GLY A 99 -2.26 14.99 -17.12
C GLY A 99 -2.90 14.07 -16.09
N VAL A 100 -4.05 13.44 -16.33
CA VAL A 100 -4.53 12.35 -15.46
C VAL A 100 -4.27 10.99 -16.12
N GLU A 101 -3.48 10.14 -15.48
CA GLU A 101 -3.21 8.75 -15.89
C GLU A 101 -3.95 7.79 -14.95
N LEU A 102 -4.64 6.81 -15.53
CA LEU A 102 -5.35 5.75 -14.81
C LEU A 102 -4.62 4.42 -15.04
N ARG A 103 -4.19 3.76 -13.96
CA ARG A 103 -3.62 2.42 -14.04
C ARG A 103 -4.64 1.38 -13.63
N TRP A 104 -4.92 0.49 -14.58
CA TRP A 104 -5.92 -0.55 -14.46
C TRP A 104 -5.31 -1.86 -13.97
N ARG A 105 -5.95 -2.48 -12.98
CA ARG A 105 -5.62 -3.82 -12.50
C ARG A 105 -6.91 -4.60 -12.28
N GLN A 106 -7.01 -5.76 -12.95
CA GLN A 106 -8.11 -6.70 -12.79
C GLN A 106 -9.49 -6.02 -12.92
N GLY A 107 -9.61 -5.18 -13.95
CA GLY A 107 -10.81 -4.48 -14.36
C GLY A 107 -11.16 -3.22 -13.57
N PHE A 108 -10.39 -2.82 -12.56
CA PHE A 108 -10.58 -1.57 -11.82
C PHE A 108 -9.40 -0.64 -11.97
N VAL A 109 -9.62 0.65 -11.73
CA VAL A 109 -8.52 1.60 -11.55
C VAL A 109 -7.93 1.40 -10.15
N GLU A 110 -6.69 0.94 -10.08
CA GLU A 110 -5.95 0.75 -8.83
C GLU A 110 -5.23 2.04 -8.43
N ARG A 111 -4.69 2.75 -9.43
CA ARG A 111 -3.90 3.96 -9.22
C ARG A 111 -4.32 5.09 -10.15
N VAL A 112 -4.40 6.28 -9.58
CA VAL A 112 -4.61 7.55 -10.28
C VAL A 112 -3.35 8.39 -10.13
N GLU A 113 -2.76 8.81 -11.24
CA GLU A 113 -1.65 9.75 -11.26
C GLU A 113 -2.13 11.06 -11.89
N VAL A 114 -1.80 12.19 -11.27
CA VAL A 114 -2.24 13.52 -11.70
C VAL A 114 -1.03 14.43 -11.83
N GLU A 115 -0.80 14.97 -13.02
CA GLU A 115 0.18 16.02 -13.27
C GLU A 115 -0.46 17.39 -13.03
N GLY A 116 -0.22 17.95 -11.84
CA GLY A 116 -0.79 19.23 -11.38
C GLY A 116 -0.52 20.41 -12.31
N ARG A 117 0.63 20.43 -13.00
CA ARG A 117 0.99 21.47 -13.98
C ARG A 117 0.09 21.49 -15.22
N LYS A 118 -0.57 20.38 -15.56
CA LYS A 118 -1.42 20.25 -16.75
C LYS A 118 -2.91 20.37 -16.43
N ILE A 119 -3.29 20.55 -15.17
CA ILE A 119 -4.67 20.86 -14.78
C ILE A 119 -4.98 22.29 -15.24
N PRO A 120 -5.98 22.51 -16.11
CA PRO A 120 -6.33 23.84 -16.57
C PRO A 120 -6.85 24.72 -15.42
N GLY A 121 -6.06 25.71 -15.04
CA GLY A 121 -6.37 26.74 -14.06
C GLY A 121 -5.32 27.85 -14.16
N ARG A 122 -5.73 29.12 -14.05
CA ARG A 122 -4.81 30.26 -14.15
C ARG A 122 -3.65 30.08 -13.17
N ALA A 123 -2.44 30.45 -13.59
CA ALA A 123 -1.12 30.22 -12.99
C ALA A 123 -0.91 30.61 -11.50
N ARG A 124 -1.97 30.94 -10.74
CA ARG A 124 -1.97 31.24 -9.30
C ARG A 124 -3.24 30.76 -8.54
N GLN A 125 -4.09 29.85 -9.05
CA GLN A 125 -5.39 29.50 -8.40
C GLN A 125 -5.51 28.01 -8.03
N LYS A 126 -5.54 27.70 -6.73
CA LYS A 126 -6.68 27.37 -5.82
C LYS A 126 -6.98 25.86 -5.71
N PRO A 127 -7.16 25.32 -4.48
CA PRO A 127 -7.56 23.93 -4.21
C PRO A 127 -8.80 23.41 -4.95
N SER A 128 -9.66 24.30 -5.47
CA SER A 128 -10.96 23.96 -6.04
C SER A 128 -10.90 23.13 -7.32
N ALA A 129 -9.85 23.29 -8.14
CA ALA A 129 -9.75 22.54 -9.41
C ALA A 129 -9.61 21.03 -9.17
N LEU A 130 -8.85 20.60 -8.16
CA LEU A 130 -8.80 19.19 -7.78
C LEU A 130 -10.14 18.68 -7.25
N ASP A 131 -10.82 19.48 -6.44
CA ASP A 131 -12.13 19.14 -5.90
C ASP A 131 -13.14 18.89 -7.02
N GLU A 132 -13.09 19.70 -8.08
CA GLU A 132 -13.92 19.59 -9.27
C GLU A 132 -13.53 18.40 -10.16
N VAL A 133 -12.24 17.99 -10.16
CA VAL A 133 -11.73 16.88 -10.96
C VAL A 133 -11.80 15.54 -10.22
N LEU A 134 -11.02 15.40 -9.15
CA LEU A 134 -10.85 14.16 -8.42
C LEU A 134 -12.10 13.81 -7.60
N GLY A 135 -12.81 14.83 -7.08
CA GLY A 135 -14.01 14.62 -6.28
C GLY A 135 -15.07 13.79 -7.02
N PRO A 136 -15.52 14.19 -8.22
CA PRO A 136 -16.47 13.41 -9.01
C PRO A 136 -15.83 12.17 -9.67
N LEU A 137 -14.56 12.25 -10.11
CA LEU A 137 -13.88 11.11 -10.72
C LEU A 137 -13.77 9.91 -9.77
N LEU A 138 -13.42 10.13 -8.50
CA LEU A 138 -13.36 9.07 -7.48
C LEU A 138 -14.74 8.51 -7.09
N ARG A 139 -15.84 9.11 -7.55
CA ARG A 139 -17.20 8.56 -7.36
C ARG A 139 -17.61 7.63 -8.49
N GLU A 140 -16.88 7.62 -9.61
CA GLU A 140 -17.17 6.74 -10.75
C GLU A 140 -17.00 5.26 -10.35
N PRO A 141 -17.87 4.35 -10.82
CA PRO A 141 -17.81 2.93 -10.44
C PRO A 141 -16.44 2.27 -10.69
N ALA A 142 -15.75 2.66 -11.77
CA ALA A 142 -14.44 2.14 -12.13
C ALA A 142 -13.31 2.55 -11.17
N LEU A 143 -13.49 3.65 -10.41
CA LEU A 143 -12.50 4.20 -9.49
C LEU A 143 -12.82 3.91 -8.01
N ARG A 144 -13.93 3.23 -7.74
CA ARG A 144 -14.40 2.91 -6.38
C ARG A 144 -13.41 2.10 -5.54
N PHE A 145 -12.46 1.42 -6.19
CA PHE A 145 -11.45 0.58 -5.57
C PHE A 145 -10.02 1.15 -5.72
N VAL A 146 -9.89 2.44 -6.04
CA VAL A 146 -8.58 3.11 -6.08
C VAL A 146 -7.85 2.93 -4.74
N GLU A 147 -6.62 2.46 -4.82
CA GLU A 147 -5.74 2.25 -3.67
C GLU A 147 -4.70 3.35 -3.53
N VAL A 148 -4.25 3.91 -4.66
CA VAL A 148 -3.16 4.90 -4.70
C VAL A 148 -3.57 6.12 -5.50
N VAL A 149 -3.46 7.30 -4.90
CA VAL A 149 -3.58 8.58 -5.61
C VAL A 149 -2.23 9.28 -5.53
N THR A 150 -1.67 9.62 -6.68
CA THR A 150 -0.42 10.38 -6.80
C THR A 150 -0.71 11.68 -7.52
N ILE A 151 -0.22 12.78 -6.96
CA ILE A 151 -0.38 14.10 -7.54
C ILE A 151 0.98 14.78 -7.65
N HIS A 152 1.50 14.86 -8.86
CA HIS A 152 2.74 15.53 -9.18
C HIS A 152 2.50 17.04 -9.27
N HIS A 153 2.84 17.76 -8.21
CA HIS A 153 2.75 19.21 -8.17
C HIS A 153 4.02 19.81 -7.58
N GLU A 154 4.62 20.75 -8.28
CA GLU A 154 5.62 21.63 -7.68
C GLU A 154 4.89 22.76 -6.95
N THR A 155 4.79 22.67 -5.63
CA THR A 155 4.20 23.71 -4.81
C THR A 155 5.05 23.91 -3.57
N ASP A 156 5.32 25.18 -3.26
CA ASP A 156 6.04 25.58 -2.04
C ASP A 156 5.15 25.43 -0.79
N ASP A 157 3.83 25.23 -0.94
CA ASP A 157 2.86 25.08 0.15
C ASP A 157 1.78 24.02 -0.18
N PRO A 158 2.12 22.72 -0.08
CA PRO A 158 1.19 21.63 -0.38
C PRO A 158 0.00 21.60 0.58
N LEU A 159 0.16 22.08 1.82
CA LEU A 159 -0.88 22.05 2.84
C LEU A 159 -2.04 23.00 2.53
N ARG A 160 -1.72 24.22 2.09
CA ARG A 160 -2.73 25.17 1.62
C ARG A 160 -3.48 24.64 0.39
N TRP A 161 -2.78 23.92 -0.47
CA TRP A 161 -3.38 23.25 -1.61
C TRP A 161 -4.31 22.09 -1.22
N LEU A 162 -3.97 21.37 -0.15
CA LEU A 162 -4.72 20.21 0.34
C LEU A 162 -5.96 20.53 1.15
N GLY A 163 -5.99 21.70 1.80
CA GLY A 163 -6.99 22.02 2.82
C GLY A 163 -8.44 21.93 2.36
N GLY A 164 -8.73 22.20 1.08
CA GLY A 164 -10.10 22.04 0.53
C GLY A 164 -10.47 20.58 0.27
N TRP A 165 -9.63 19.89 -0.50
CA TRP A 165 -9.94 18.56 -1.02
C TRP A 165 -9.82 17.45 0.01
N THR A 166 -8.75 17.44 0.82
CA THR A 166 -8.57 16.40 1.86
C THR A 166 -9.64 16.45 2.95
N ARG A 167 -10.27 17.61 3.18
CA ARG A 167 -11.44 17.74 4.07
C ARG A 167 -12.69 17.04 3.53
N ARG A 168 -12.82 16.91 2.21
CA ARG A 168 -13.97 16.31 1.52
C ARG A 168 -13.67 14.92 0.96
N LEU A 169 -12.42 14.50 0.97
CA LEU A 169 -12.01 13.20 0.47
C LEU A 169 -12.51 12.10 1.40
N HIS A 170 -13.38 11.26 0.85
CA HIS A 170 -13.87 10.03 1.46
C HIS A 170 -13.64 8.90 0.47
N HIS A 171 -12.80 7.93 0.83
CA HIS A 171 -12.55 6.78 -0.02
C HIS A 171 -12.23 5.55 0.82
N ALA A 172 -13.04 4.50 0.67
CA ALA A 172 -12.99 3.34 1.56
C ALA A 172 -11.74 2.48 1.34
N THR A 173 -11.24 2.42 0.10
CA THR A 173 -10.09 1.59 -0.27
C THR A 173 -8.78 2.34 -0.43
N LEU A 174 -8.79 3.68 -0.32
CA LEU A 174 -7.59 4.48 -0.54
C LEU A 174 -6.57 4.15 0.56
N ARG A 175 -5.40 3.67 0.15
CA ARG A 175 -4.30 3.25 1.03
C ARG A 175 -3.17 4.24 1.05
N GLU A 176 -2.91 4.90 -0.08
CA GLU A 176 -1.77 5.78 -0.24
C GLU A 176 -2.18 7.06 -0.98
N LEU A 177 -1.78 8.19 -0.41
CA LEU A 177 -1.97 9.50 -1.01
C LEU A 177 -0.64 10.22 -1.07
N HIS A 178 -0.16 10.49 -2.28
CA HIS A 178 1.11 11.17 -2.54
C HIS A 178 0.85 12.48 -3.24
N ILE A 179 1.36 13.59 -2.69
CA ILE A 179 1.30 14.91 -3.29
C ILE A 179 2.71 15.48 -3.33
N GLY A 180 3.09 16.05 -4.48
CA GLY A 180 4.40 16.65 -4.69
C GLY A 180 5.35 15.81 -5.53
N ALA A 181 6.50 16.40 -5.86
CA ALA A 181 7.64 15.72 -6.46
C ALA A 181 8.87 15.92 -5.55
N PRO A 182 9.77 14.92 -5.40
CA PRO A 182 9.68 13.55 -5.91
C PRO A 182 8.67 12.66 -5.14
N THR A 183 8.10 11.67 -5.85
CA THR A 183 7.14 10.68 -5.33
C THR A 183 7.78 9.51 -4.59
N GLY A 184 9.10 9.37 -4.69
CA GLY A 184 9.82 8.46 -3.83
C GLY A 184 9.85 9.01 -2.41
N LEU A 185 9.63 8.15 -1.42
CA LEU A 185 9.86 8.41 -0.01
C LEU A 185 11.31 8.91 0.19
N TYR A 186 11.55 10.20 -0.01
CA TYR A 186 12.88 10.81 0.00
C TYR A 186 12.84 12.11 0.77
N THR A 187 12.36 12.03 2.00
CA THR A 187 13.11 12.39 3.20
C THR A 187 12.29 11.87 4.36
N ARG A 188 12.79 10.84 5.04
CA ARG A 188 12.33 10.61 6.42
C ARG A 188 12.48 11.93 7.18
N PRO A 189 11.58 12.28 8.11
CA PRO A 189 11.86 13.39 9.03
C PRO A 189 13.27 13.20 9.55
N GLY A 190 14.13 14.17 9.24
CA GLY A 190 15.57 13.97 9.16
C GLY A 190 16.17 13.43 10.45
N GLY A 191 17.00 12.38 10.33
CA GLY A 191 18.24 12.17 11.09
C GLY A 191 18.20 11.94 12.60
N SER A 192 17.24 12.49 13.34
CA SER A 192 17.11 12.27 14.78
C SER A 192 16.00 11.26 15.06
N TRP A 193 16.18 10.49 16.13
CA TRP A 193 15.20 9.60 16.74
C TRP A 193 13.98 10.39 17.30
N GLU A 194 13.81 11.63 16.86
CA GLU A 194 12.83 12.53 17.44
C GLU A 194 11.51 12.39 16.70
N PRO A 195 10.41 12.57 17.43
CA PRO A 195 9.16 12.89 16.79
C PRO A 195 9.42 14.13 15.91
N GLY A 196 9.43 13.96 14.59
CA GLY A 196 9.09 15.06 13.69
C GLY A 196 7.84 15.76 14.23
N PRO A 197 7.69 17.08 13.97
CA PRO A 197 6.60 17.86 14.53
C PRO A 197 5.28 17.10 14.34
N PRO A 198 4.35 17.16 15.31
CA PRO A 198 3.03 16.56 15.12
C PRO A 198 2.55 16.96 13.74
N GLY A 199 2.27 15.97 12.90
CA GLY A 199 1.83 16.22 11.52
C GLY A 199 0.71 17.24 11.57
N VAL A 200 0.67 18.13 10.58
CA VAL A 200 -0.39 19.13 10.46
C VAL A 200 -1.71 18.43 10.68
N ASP A 201 -2.59 18.99 11.52
CA ASP A 201 -3.89 18.37 11.79
C ASP A 201 -4.61 18.17 10.44
N HIS A 202 -4.60 16.92 9.96
CA HIS A 202 -5.23 16.55 8.71
C HIS A 202 -6.75 16.40 8.88
N HIS A 203 -7.31 17.02 9.92
CA HIS A 203 -8.73 17.19 10.20
C HIS A 203 -9.51 15.88 10.04
N GLY A 204 -9.04 14.78 10.61
CA GLY A 204 -9.76 13.49 10.51
C GLY A 204 -9.65 12.74 9.17
N LEU A 205 -8.66 13.06 8.31
CA LEU A 205 -8.44 12.32 7.05
C LEU A 205 -8.33 10.80 7.27
N GLY A 206 -7.63 10.36 8.32
CA GLY A 206 -7.53 8.93 8.68
C GLY A 206 -8.85 8.29 9.12
N GLU A 207 -9.86 9.08 9.49
CA GLU A 207 -11.21 8.58 9.79
C GLU A 207 -12.09 8.51 8.55
N ARG A 208 -11.93 9.48 7.64
CA ARG A 208 -12.63 9.53 6.34
C ARG A 208 -12.11 8.49 5.35
N CYS A 209 -10.80 8.24 5.38
CA CYS A 209 -10.10 7.25 4.57
C CYS A 209 -9.48 6.21 5.52
N ARG A 210 -10.30 5.32 6.09
CA ARG A 210 -9.86 4.41 7.17
C ARG A 210 -8.77 3.42 6.75
N ALA A 211 -8.72 3.08 5.46
CA ALA A 211 -7.69 2.24 4.86
C ALA A 211 -6.39 3.00 4.55
N LEU A 212 -6.38 4.34 4.69
CA LEU A 212 -5.20 5.17 4.40
C LEU A 212 -4.11 4.82 5.40
N ARG A 213 -3.01 4.31 4.86
CA ARG A 213 -1.81 4.01 5.63
C ARG A 213 -0.74 5.08 5.44
N TRP A 214 -0.59 5.61 4.22
CA TRP A 214 0.46 6.57 3.88
C TRP A 214 -0.11 7.86 3.31
N LEU A 215 0.43 8.97 3.79
CA LEU A 215 0.27 10.29 3.21
C LEU A 215 1.67 10.86 3.01
N THR A 216 2.06 11.23 1.80
CA THR A 216 3.34 11.92 1.56
C THR A 216 3.11 13.28 0.92
N LEU A 217 3.74 14.32 1.46
CA LEU A 217 3.67 15.69 0.97
C LEU A 217 5.08 16.15 0.60
N ASN A 218 5.30 16.54 -0.65
CA ASN A 218 6.60 16.95 -1.20
C ASN A 218 7.73 15.96 -0.85
N GLY A 219 7.45 14.65 -0.98
CA GLY A 219 8.41 13.59 -0.66
C GLY A 219 8.50 13.21 0.83
N GLU A 220 7.87 13.97 1.72
CA GLU A 220 7.89 13.73 3.16
C GLU A 220 6.68 12.93 3.64
N LEU A 221 6.93 11.84 4.38
CA LEU A 221 5.86 11.05 4.99
C LEU A 221 5.20 11.82 6.15
N GLN A 222 3.90 12.09 6.01
CA GLN A 222 3.06 12.66 7.06
C GLN A 222 2.53 11.55 7.96
N ARG A 223 2.63 11.80 9.27
CA ARG A 223 2.20 10.84 10.28
C ARG A 223 0.70 10.95 10.50
N LEU A 224 -0.01 9.85 10.26
CA LEU A 224 -1.43 9.71 10.54
C LEU A 224 -1.60 8.92 11.85
N PRO A 225 -2.43 9.37 12.80
CA PRO A 225 -2.64 8.62 14.03
C PRO A 225 -3.31 7.27 13.72
N CYS A 226 -2.91 6.20 14.43
CA CYS A 226 -3.53 4.88 14.28
C CYS A 226 -4.98 4.84 14.80
N ALA A 227 -5.28 5.65 15.82
CA ALA A 227 -6.60 5.94 16.39
C ALA A 227 -6.59 7.35 16.97
N GLN A 228 -7.76 7.98 17.13
CA GLN A 228 -7.85 9.28 17.81
C GLN A 228 -7.61 9.15 19.32
N GLY A 229 -7.21 10.27 19.93
CA GLY A 229 -7.08 10.39 21.39
C GLY A 229 -5.63 10.38 21.88
N SER A 230 -5.48 10.19 23.19
CA SER A 230 -4.20 10.29 23.89
C SER A 230 -3.22 9.18 23.46
N THR A 231 -1.93 9.40 23.71
CA THR A 231 -0.88 8.38 23.50
C THR A 231 -1.23 7.05 24.18
N GLN A 232 -1.79 7.07 25.40
CA GLN A 232 -2.19 5.85 26.11
C GLN A 232 -3.33 5.11 25.38
N ALA A 233 -4.34 5.85 24.88
CA ALA A 233 -5.42 5.26 24.10
C ALA A 233 -4.88 4.62 22.80
N ARG A 234 -3.93 5.27 22.13
CA ARG A 234 -3.29 4.74 20.92
C ARG A 234 -2.40 3.53 21.19
N VAL A 235 -1.66 3.50 22.29
CA VAL A 235 -0.91 2.31 22.75
C VAL A 235 -1.86 1.14 22.99
N HIS A 236 -2.95 1.37 23.73
CA HIS A 236 -3.95 0.34 23.99
C HIS A 236 -4.59 -0.18 22.71
N HIS A 237 -4.93 0.73 21.78
CA HIS A 237 -5.45 0.37 20.47
C HIS A 237 -4.46 -0.49 19.67
N ALA A 238 -3.19 -0.06 19.56
CA ALA A 238 -2.15 -0.80 18.87
C ALA A 238 -1.95 -2.22 19.45
N ARG A 239 -2.03 -2.36 20.77
CA ARG A 239 -1.96 -3.68 21.45
C ARG A 239 -3.14 -4.58 21.07
N LYS A 240 -4.36 -4.03 21.07
CA LYS A 240 -5.58 -4.80 20.76
C LYS A 240 -5.64 -5.30 19.33
N LEU A 241 -4.94 -4.66 18.38
CA LEU A 241 -4.89 -5.10 16.98
C LEU A 241 -4.36 -6.53 16.81
N ALA A 242 -3.58 -7.07 17.75
CA ALA A 242 -3.17 -8.48 17.72
C ALA A 242 -4.35 -9.47 17.86
N GLY A 243 -5.37 -9.08 18.63
CA GLY A 243 -6.55 -9.90 18.93
C GLY A 243 -7.73 -9.71 17.97
N TYR A 244 -7.66 -8.72 17.06
CA TYR A 244 -8.73 -8.44 16.12
C TYR A 244 -8.60 -9.24 14.82
N SER A 245 -9.70 -9.28 14.05
CA SER A 245 -9.65 -9.75 12.66
C SER A 245 -8.73 -8.85 11.84
N SER A 246 -7.98 -9.46 10.93
CA SER A 246 -7.04 -8.77 10.04
C SER A 246 -7.76 -8.08 8.88
N SER A 247 -8.73 -7.22 9.20
CA SER A 247 -9.46 -6.37 8.25
C SER A 247 -8.53 -5.31 7.64
N ARG A 248 -8.90 -4.74 6.49
CA ARG A 248 -8.10 -3.71 5.81
C ARG A 248 -7.89 -2.50 6.71
N VAL A 249 -8.93 -2.09 7.44
CA VAL A 249 -8.86 -0.96 8.39
C VAL A 249 -7.90 -1.25 9.54
N ASN A 250 -7.96 -2.46 10.13
CA ASN A 250 -7.07 -2.83 11.23
C ASN A 250 -5.61 -2.94 10.76
N ARG A 251 -5.38 -3.46 9.55
CA ARG A 251 -4.06 -3.49 8.92
C ARG A 251 -3.51 -2.09 8.72
N ALA A 252 -4.30 -1.19 8.13
CA ALA A 252 -3.91 0.21 7.93
C ALA A 252 -3.66 0.95 9.25
N SER A 253 -4.47 0.68 10.28
CA SER A 253 -4.28 1.22 11.63
C SER A 253 -2.96 0.74 12.25
N LEU A 254 -2.60 -0.53 12.09
CA LEU A 254 -1.31 -1.04 12.56
C LEU A 254 -0.13 -0.47 11.77
N SER A 255 -0.23 -0.37 10.44
CA SER A 255 0.78 0.33 9.62
C SER A 255 0.98 1.76 10.10
N ARG A 256 -0.11 2.52 10.34
CA ARG A 256 -0.03 3.88 10.91
C ARG A 256 0.65 3.91 12.28
N ALA A 257 0.40 2.92 13.13
CA ALA A 257 1.02 2.84 14.45
C ALA A 257 2.55 2.67 14.39
N LEU A 258 3.08 1.99 13.36
CA LEU A 258 4.54 1.94 13.10
C LEU A 258 5.13 3.31 12.80
N TRP A 259 4.33 4.26 12.31
CA TRP A 259 4.77 5.61 11.97
C TRP A 259 4.25 6.67 12.95
N ASP A 260 3.69 6.27 14.10
CA ASP A 260 3.16 7.21 15.09
C ASP A 260 4.26 8.13 15.64
N ALA A 261 3.87 9.36 16.00
CA ALA A 261 4.80 10.32 16.59
C ALA A 261 5.28 9.90 17.99
N SER A 262 4.49 9.09 18.71
CA SER A 262 4.89 8.57 20.01
C SER A 262 5.73 7.30 19.88
N THR A 263 6.94 7.34 20.46
CA THR A 263 7.82 6.17 20.62
C THR A 263 7.12 5.00 21.31
N LYS A 264 6.26 5.27 22.32
CA LYS A 264 5.49 4.22 23.02
C LYS A 264 4.50 3.51 22.10
N VAL A 265 3.83 4.25 21.21
CA VAL A 265 2.89 3.66 20.24
C VAL A 265 3.64 2.83 19.22
N HIS A 266 4.76 3.36 18.72
CA HIS A 266 5.64 2.66 17.80
C HIS A 266 6.17 1.34 18.39
N GLU A 267 6.72 1.38 19.60
CA GLU A 267 7.21 0.18 20.30
C GLU A 267 6.10 -0.87 20.43
N GLN A 268 4.92 -0.45 20.86
CA GLN A 268 3.77 -1.35 20.97
C GLN A 268 3.35 -1.91 19.60
N ALA A 269 3.48 -1.14 18.51
CA ALA A 269 3.18 -1.62 17.16
C ALA A 269 4.16 -2.71 16.69
N PHE A 270 5.46 -2.60 17.01
CA PHE A 270 6.42 -3.69 16.77
C PHE A 270 6.11 -4.92 17.61
N GLU A 271 5.79 -4.76 18.90
CA GLU A 271 5.39 -5.90 19.75
C GLU A 271 4.12 -6.58 19.21
N THR A 272 3.15 -5.81 18.73
CA THR A 272 1.96 -6.34 18.06
C THR A 272 2.32 -7.08 16.77
N ALA A 273 3.24 -6.55 15.94
CA ALA A 273 3.70 -7.21 14.72
C ALA A 273 4.41 -8.54 15.03
N LEU A 274 5.24 -8.57 16.07
CA LEU A 274 5.90 -9.79 16.56
C LEU A 274 4.88 -10.83 17.03
N ALA A 275 3.89 -10.42 17.82
CA ALA A 275 2.83 -11.30 18.32
C ALA A 275 1.95 -11.89 17.19
N LEU A 276 1.74 -11.14 16.11
CA LEU A 276 1.00 -11.61 14.94
C LEU A 276 1.79 -12.64 14.11
N GLY A 277 3.13 -12.61 14.15
CA GLY A 277 4.00 -13.49 13.37
C GLY A 277 3.68 -13.46 11.88
N ALA A 278 3.46 -14.61 11.26
CA ALA A 278 3.11 -14.73 9.84
C ALA A 278 1.87 -13.90 9.43
N ARG A 279 0.91 -13.67 10.34
CA ARG A 279 -0.29 -12.85 10.07
C ARG A 279 0.05 -11.38 9.82
N ALA A 280 1.24 -10.92 10.23
CA ALA A 280 1.74 -9.58 9.98
C ALA A 280 2.41 -9.40 8.61
N ALA A 281 2.32 -10.38 7.69
CA ALA A 281 2.94 -10.28 6.35
C ALA A 281 2.61 -9.00 5.59
N PHE A 282 1.42 -8.44 5.78
CA PHE A 282 1.00 -7.17 5.17
C PHE A 282 1.86 -5.96 5.59
N LEU A 283 2.57 -6.04 6.71
CA LEU A 283 3.48 -5.00 7.20
C LEU A 283 4.87 -5.10 6.57
N ALA A 284 5.22 -6.18 5.86
CA ALA A 284 6.58 -6.36 5.34
C ALA A 284 7.08 -5.16 4.50
N PRO A 285 6.27 -4.55 3.62
CA PRO A 285 6.68 -3.33 2.91
C PRO A 285 6.94 -2.14 3.84
N ASP A 286 6.07 -1.93 4.83
CA ASP A 286 6.23 -0.87 5.84
C ASP A 286 7.50 -1.10 6.69
N LEU A 287 7.79 -2.35 7.06
CA LEU A 287 8.96 -2.73 7.85
C LEU A 287 10.27 -2.55 7.05
N ALA A 288 10.27 -2.93 5.78
CA ALA A 288 11.41 -2.73 4.89
C ALA A 288 11.79 -1.26 4.75
N LEU A 289 10.81 -0.34 4.80
CA LEU A 289 11.10 1.08 4.77
C LEU A 289 11.96 1.54 5.94
N PHE A 290 11.94 0.90 7.12
CA PHE A 290 12.83 1.22 8.25
C PHE A 290 14.30 0.84 7.99
N LEU A 291 14.57 0.02 6.98
CA LEU A 291 15.91 -0.46 6.63
C LEU A 291 16.59 0.41 5.56
N ARG A 292 15.88 1.38 4.99
CA ARG A 292 16.38 2.29 3.95
C ARG A 292 17.11 3.52 4.52
N PRO A 293 18.12 4.08 3.85
CA PRO A 293 18.73 5.34 4.24
C PRO A 293 17.74 6.53 4.29
N PRO A 294 18.02 7.57 5.10
CA PRO A 294 19.11 7.64 6.08
C PRO A 294 18.81 6.83 7.34
N LEU A 295 19.81 6.08 7.83
CA LEU A 295 19.76 5.30 9.06
C LEU A 295 20.55 6.00 10.16
N SER A 296 19.86 6.53 11.17
CA SER A 296 20.55 7.11 12.33
C SER A 296 21.25 6.01 13.13
N ARG A 297 22.46 6.29 13.60
CA ARG A 297 23.28 5.34 14.39
C ARG A 297 22.64 4.97 15.73
N LYS A 298 21.70 5.78 16.23
CA LYS A 298 20.99 5.56 17.51
C LYS A 298 19.58 4.98 17.33
N ASP A 299 19.11 4.85 16.10
CA ASP A 299 17.76 4.40 15.82
C ASP A 299 17.61 2.87 16.05
N PRO A 300 16.73 2.42 16.97
CA PRO A 300 16.45 1.02 17.23
C PRO A 300 15.42 0.39 16.29
N ARG A 301 14.78 1.18 15.42
CA ARG A 301 13.72 0.71 14.52
C ARG A 301 14.22 -0.30 13.48
N PRO A 302 15.42 -0.17 12.88
CA PRO A 302 15.92 -1.18 11.94
C PRO A 302 16.01 -2.58 12.56
N GLU A 303 16.53 -2.69 13.79
CA GLU A 303 16.66 -3.97 14.49
C GLU A 303 15.29 -4.56 14.83
N ARG A 304 14.36 -3.71 15.28
CA ARG A 304 12.97 -4.10 15.54
C ARG A 304 12.23 -4.52 14.27
N ALA A 305 12.46 -3.84 13.16
CA ALA A 305 11.89 -4.18 11.87
C ALA A 305 12.41 -5.52 11.36
N LEU A 306 13.72 -5.78 11.45
CA LEU A 306 14.31 -7.08 11.14
C LEU A 306 13.78 -8.20 12.03
N ALA A 307 13.58 -7.94 13.33
CA ALA A 307 12.97 -8.91 14.24
C ALA A 307 11.51 -9.23 13.85
N ALA A 308 10.72 -8.22 13.48
CA ALA A 308 9.36 -8.40 13.00
C ALA A 308 9.31 -9.15 11.65
N LEU A 309 10.19 -8.80 10.69
CA LEU A 309 10.33 -9.50 9.41
C LEU A 309 10.71 -10.98 9.61
N ARG A 310 11.59 -11.27 10.57
CA ARG A 310 11.91 -12.64 10.99
C ARG A 310 10.69 -13.37 11.55
N ALA A 311 9.89 -12.74 12.41
CA ALA A 311 8.68 -13.35 12.96
C ALA A 311 7.59 -13.59 11.89
N ILE A 312 7.52 -12.74 10.86
CA ILE A 312 6.70 -12.94 9.66
C ILE A 312 7.21 -14.16 8.85
N GLY A 313 8.52 -14.39 8.86
CA GLY A 313 9.15 -15.55 8.23
C GLY A 313 9.06 -15.50 6.70
N PRO A 314 8.86 -16.65 6.01
CA PRO A 314 8.90 -16.75 4.54
C PRO A 314 7.94 -15.84 3.78
N ALA A 315 6.89 -15.32 4.42
CA ALA A 315 5.95 -14.38 3.82
C ALA A 315 6.55 -12.96 3.64
N SER A 316 7.66 -12.66 4.30
CA SER A 316 8.41 -11.41 4.13
C SER A 316 9.44 -11.45 3.00
N ALA A 317 9.63 -12.59 2.32
CA ALA A 317 10.57 -12.72 1.21
C ALA A 317 10.39 -11.66 0.09
N PRO A 318 9.17 -11.21 -0.28
CA PRO A 318 8.99 -10.25 -1.38
C PRO A 318 9.69 -8.89 -1.19
N VAL A 319 10.06 -8.51 0.04
CA VAL A 319 10.75 -7.24 0.30
C VAL A 319 12.26 -7.38 0.38
N LEU A 320 12.80 -8.60 0.29
CA LEU A 320 14.22 -8.86 0.49
C LEU A 320 15.10 -8.12 -0.52
N ASP A 321 14.76 -8.18 -1.82
CA ASP A 321 15.58 -7.60 -2.88
C ASP A 321 15.74 -6.08 -2.73
N ALA A 322 14.66 -5.41 -2.30
CA ALA A 322 14.70 -3.97 -2.01
C ALA A 322 15.61 -3.64 -0.82
N VAL A 323 15.68 -4.50 0.19
CA VAL A 323 16.57 -4.32 1.35
C VAL A 323 18.02 -4.63 0.98
N VAL A 324 18.27 -5.69 0.21
CA VAL A 324 19.61 -6.08 -0.23
C VAL A 324 20.24 -5.00 -1.11
N ALA A 325 19.45 -4.33 -1.95
CA ALA A 325 19.92 -3.22 -2.78
C ALA A 325 20.50 -2.04 -1.98
N GLU A 326 20.13 -1.88 -0.70
CA GLU A 326 20.57 -0.79 0.17
C GLU A 326 21.34 -1.30 1.41
N ILE A 327 21.86 -2.54 1.35
CA ILE A 327 22.38 -3.26 2.52
C ILE A 327 23.62 -2.63 3.16
N ASP A 328 24.47 -1.98 2.36
CA ASP A 328 25.70 -1.37 2.87
C ASP A 328 25.40 -0.29 3.92
N ALA A 329 24.32 0.47 3.73
CA ALA A 329 23.90 1.47 4.70
C ALA A 329 23.41 0.85 6.03
N LEU A 330 22.85 -0.37 5.98
CA LEU A 330 22.41 -1.11 7.17
C LEU A 330 23.60 -1.53 8.04
N PHE A 331 24.75 -1.81 7.41
CA PHE A 331 25.98 -2.25 8.06
C PHE A 331 26.97 -1.11 8.36
N ASP A 332 26.59 0.15 8.15
CA ASP A 332 27.41 1.29 8.53
C ASP A 332 27.11 1.78 9.98
N GLY A 333 28.15 2.23 10.68
CA GLY A 333 28.07 2.86 11.99
C GLY A 333 28.14 1.92 13.21
N ARG A 334 27.88 2.49 14.40
CA ARG A 334 28.12 1.83 15.71
C ARG A 334 27.24 0.61 16.00
N ARG A 335 26.09 0.47 15.32
CA ARG A 335 25.12 -0.64 15.48
C ARG A 335 25.15 -1.65 14.33
N SER A 336 26.20 -1.58 13.51
CA SER A 336 26.36 -2.45 12.34
C SER A 336 26.33 -3.94 12.71
N ARG A 337 26.88 -4.30 13.87
CA ARG A 337 26.89 -5.69 14.36
C ARG A 337 25.51 -6.20 14.71
N GLU A 338 24.74 -5.46 15.51
CA GLU A 338 23.39 -5.86 15.92
C GLU A 338 22.44 -5.96 14.72
N ARG A 339 22.57 -5.01 13.77
CA ARG A 339 21.80 -5.02 12.52
C ARG A 339 22.21 -6.17 11.61
N GLY A 340 23.51 -6.44 11.50
CA GLY A 340 24.05 -7.60 10.78
C GLY A 340 23.50 -8.92 11.31
N ASP A 341 23.53 -9.10 12.63
CA ASP A 341 22.95 -10.27 13.28
C ASP A 341 21.46 -10.42 13.03
N ALA A 342 20.70 -9.32 13.18
CA ALA A 342 19.28 -9.32 12.94
C ALA A 342 18.95 -9.66 11.47
N PHE A 343 19.74 -9.14 10.52
CA PHE A 343 19.63 -9.47 9.10
C PHE A 343 19.94 -10.95 8.84
N ALA A 344 21.03 -11.49 9.38
CA ALA A 344 21.38 -12.90 9.23
C ALA A 344 20.31 -13.83 9.81
N ARG A 345 19.71 -13.48 10.96
CA ARG A 345 18.59 -14.24 11.56
C ARG A 345 17.32 -14.16 10.73
N TRP A 346 17.06 -13.04 10.07
CA TRP A 346 15.94 -12.92 9.14
C TRP A 346 16.18 -13.77 7.89
N ALA A 347 17.36 -13.68 7.26
CA ALA A 347 17.72 -14.51 6.11
C ALA A 347 17.64 -16.01 6.42
N LEU A 348 18.07 -16.43 7.61
CA LEU A 348 17.88 -17.80 8.12
C LEU A 348 16.39 -18.21 8.14
N ALA A 349 15.51 -17.35 8.61
CA ALA A 349 14.06 -17.64 8.66
C ALA A 349 13.40 -17.69 7.28
N LEU A 350 14.01 -17.07 6.26
CA LEU A 350 13.58 -17.15 4.87
C LEU A 350 14.09 -18.42 4.17
N GLY A 351 15.21 -18.99 4.62
CA GLY A 351 15.82 -20.18 4.05
C GLY A 351 16.14 -20.00 2.56
N PRO A 352 15.81 -20.97 1.68
CA PRO A 352 16.08 -20.89 0.23
C PRO A 352 15.45 -19.70 -0.48
N ARG A 353 14.47 -19.01 0.13
CA ARG A 353 13.86 -17.79 -0.42
C ARG A 353 14.75 -16.56 -0.27
N ALA A 354 15.81 -16.62 0.54
CA ALA A 354 16.77 -15.54 0.71
C ALA A 354 18.04 -15.67 -0.14
N ARG A 355 17.96 -16.37 -1.29
CA ARG A 355 19.09 -16.55 -2.20
C ARG A 355 19.74 -15.25 -2.65
N SER A 356 18.96 -14.20 -2.91
CA SER A 356 19.50 -12.89 -3.30
C SER A 356 20.35 -12.22 -2.22
N ALA A 357 20.18 -12.59 -0.95
CA ALA A 357 20.97 -12.07 0.17
C ALA A 357 22.35 -12.74 0.32
N LYS A 358 22.67 -13.77 -0.46
CA LYS A 358 23.93 -14.53 -0.32
C LYS A 358 25.18 -13.63 -0.36
N PRO A 359 25.36 -12.70 -1.32
CA PRO A 359 26.54 -11.83 -1.35
C PRO A 359 26.66 -10.94 -0.10
N ALA A 360 25.53 -10.44 0.40
CA ALA A 360 25.50 -9.64 1.61
C ALA A 360 25.89 -10.44 2.86
N LEU A 361 25.49 -11.71 2.95
CA LEU A 361 25.85 -12.61 4.04
C LEU A 361 27.33 -13.02 4.00
N GLU A 362 27.91 -13.16 2.79
CA GLU A 362 29.35 -13.39 2.61
C GLU A 362 30.16 -12.18 3.10
N ALA A 363 29.82 -10.98 2.63
CA ALA A 363 30.45 -9.75 3.09
C ALA A 363 30.31 -9.55 4.62
N LEU A 364 29.14 -9.89 5.18
CA LEU A 364 28.92 -9.84 6.63
C LEU A 364 29.81 -10.85 7.39
N ALA A 365 29.96 -12.08 6.88
CA ALA A 365 30.81 -13.09 7.50
C ALA A 365 32.30 -12.72 7.47
N GLU A 366 32.76 -12.08 6.39
CA GLU A 366 34.14 -11.59 6.25
C GLU A 366 34.46 -10.44 7.22
N ARG A 367 33.51 -9.54 7.44
CA ARG A 367 33.65 -8.38 8.34
C ARG A 367 33.44 -8.71 9.83
N SER A 368 32.95 -9.91 10.14
CA SER A 368 32.56 -10.31 11.50
C SER A 368 33.56 -11.29 12.15
N THR A 369 33.55 -11.36 13.48
CA THR A 369 34.35 -12.31 14.26
C THR A 369 33.50 -13.13 15.23
N GLY A 370 34.02 -14.28 15.66
CA GLY A 370 33.37 -15.13 16.66
C GLY A 370 31.96 -15.59 16.28
N SER A 371 31.02 -15.46 17.21
CA SER A 371 29.62 -15.91 17.07
C SER A 371 28.87 -15.23 15.92
N HIS A 372 29.20 -13.97 15.59
CA HIS A 372 28.58 -13.21 14.50
C HIS A 372 28.95 -13.78 13.13
N ARG A 373 30.23 -14.15 12.96
CA ARG A 373 30.70 -14.82 11.73
C ARG A 373 30.03 -16.17 11.54
N GLU A 374 29.87 -16.93 12.61
CA GLU A 374 29.20 -18.22 12.57
C GLU A 374 27.72 -18.08 12.18
N LEU A 375 27.03 -17.08 12.73
CA LEU A 375 25.65 -16.78 12.38
C LEU A 375 25.49 -16.42 10.89
N ALA A 376 26.37 -15.56 10.37
CA ALA A 376 26.36 -15.19 8.95
C ALA A 376 26.66 -16.40 8.04
N ARG A 377 27.60 -17.28 8.44
CA ARG A 377 27.91 -18.51 7.70
C ARG A 377 26.72 -19.48 7.67
N ARG A 378 26.07 -19.72 8.80
CA ARG A 378 24.87 -20.55 8.89
C ARG A 378 23.73 -19.99 8.03
N ALA A 379 23.55 -18.67 8.04
CA ALA A 379 22.57 -18.02 7.16
C ALA A 379 22.90 -18.26 5.69
N ARG A 380 24.16 -18.10 5.29
CA ARG A 380 24.63 -18.35 3.92
C ARG A 380 24.38 -19.79 3.46
N GLU A 381 24.60 -20.76 4.33
CA GLU A 381 24.34 -22.18 4.06
C GLU A 381 22.85 -22.46 3.88
N ALA A 382 22.00 -21.92 4.76
CA ALA A 382 20.55 -22.07 4.68
C ALA A 382 19.96 -21.49 3.38
N VAL A 383 20.47 -20.35 2.90
CA VAL A 383 20.01 -19.76 1.63
C VAL A 383 20.54 -20.50 0.40
N SER A 384 21.61 -21.30 0.54
CA SER A 384 22.21 -22.07 -0.55
C SER A 384 21.58 -23.46 -0.72
N THR A 385 20.70 -23.87 0.20
CA THR A 385 20.02 -25.16 0.11
C THR A 385 18.96 -25.11 -1.01
N PRO A 386 18.91 -26.10 -1.92
CA PRO A 386 17.86 -26.16 -2.93
C PRO A 386 16.46 -26.26 -2.28
N PRO A 387 15.42 -25.67 -2.91
CA PRO A 387 14.09 -25.53 -2.35
C PRO A 387 13.31 -26.84 -2.26
#